data_AF-A0A8S3JNQ2-F1
#
_entry.id   AF-A0A8S3JNQ2-F1
#
_cell.length_a   1.000
_cell.length_b   1.000
_cell.length_c   1.000
_cell.angle_alpha   90.00
_cell.angle_beta   90.00
_cell.angle_gamma   90.00
#
_symmetry.space_group_name_H-M   'P 1'
#
loop_
_entity.id
_entity.type
_entity.pdbx_description
1 polymer ?
#
loop_
_entity_poly.entity_id
_entity_poly.type
_entity_poly.pdbx_seq_one_letter_code
_entity_poly.pdbx_strand_id
1 'polypeptide(L)' 'KIFEWEPLRTDSVISKSAELRCRPPSGNPYPKIAWLKDGKPVETNRNGRFILSNENSLLIAQIK' A
#
# COMPACT_ATOMS: atom_id res chain seq x y z
N LYS A 1 -31.17 -28.86 -0.37
CA LYS A 1 -30.98 -27.49 0.13
C LYS A 1 -30.43 -26.67 -1.01
N ILE A 2 -31.27 -25.79 -1.55
CA ILE A 2 -31.01 -25.01 -2.77
C ILE A 2 -30.32 -23.72 -2.30
N PHE A 3 -29.13 -23.43 -2.82
CA PHE A 3 -28.48 -22.15 -2.55
C PHE A 3 -29.24 -21.06 -3.32
N GLU A 4 -29.75 -20.04 -2.61
CA GLU A 4 -30.51 -18.93 -3.23
C GLU A 4 -29.65 -18.00 -4.08
N TRP A 5 -28.32 -18.03 -3.91
CA TRP A 5 -27.38 -17.28 -4.75
C TRP A 5 -26.10 -18.11 -4.92
N GLU A 6 -25.79 -18.45 -6.16
CA GLU A 6 -24.48 -18.96 -6.56
C GLU A 6 -23.40 -17.93 -6.23
N PRO A 7 -22.24 -18.31 -5.65
CA PRO A 7 -21.20 -17.35 -5.36
C PRO A 7 -20.72 -16.77 -6.69
N LEU A 8 -21.09 -15.52 -6.96
CA LEU A 8 -20.53 -14.76 -8.05
C LEU A 8 -19.02 -14.92 -7.94
N ARG A 9 -18.38 -15.41 -9.01
CA ARG A 9 -16.92 -15.43 -9.09
C ARG A 9 -16.46 -14.00 -8.93
N THR A 10 -16.12 -13.62 -7.70
CA THR A 10 -15.42 -12.37 -7.44
C THR A 10 -14.03 -12.60 -7.99
N ASP A 11 -13.84 -12.27 -9.26
CA ASP A 11 -12.54 -11.78 -9.71
C ASP A 11 -12.36 -10.50 -8.91
N SER A 12 -11.87 -10.63 -7.67
CA SER A 12 -11.38 -9.49 -6.93
C SER A 12 -10.33 -8.94 -7.86
N VAL A 13 -10.65 -7.80 -8.49
CA VAL A 13 -9.66 -6.95 -9.13
C VAL A 13 -8.65 -6.70 -8.04
N ILE A 14 -7.61 -7.52 -8.00
CA ILE A 14 -6.43 -7.28 -7.20
C ILE A 14 -6.03 -5.91 -7.69
N SER A 15 -6.19 -4.91 -6.83
CA SER A 15 -5.81 -3.56 -7.14
C SER A 15 -4.38 -3.68 -7.66
N LYS A 16 -4.17 -3.28 -8.91
CA LYS A 16 -2.85 -3.31 -9.56
C LYS A 16 -1.90 -2.31 -8.90
N SER A 17 -2.26 -1.78 -7.74
CA SER A 17 -1.43 -1.01 -6.86
C SER A 17 -1.87 -1.31 -5.42
N ALA A 18 -0.91 -1.28 -4.51
CA ALA A 18 -1.16 -1.40 -3.08
C ALA A 18 -0.84 -0.06 -2.41
N GLU A 19 -1.67 0.38 -1.48
CA GLU A 19 -1.42 1.55 -0.64
C GLU A 19 -1.21 1.09 0.80
N LEU A 20 -0.09 1.48 1.39
CA LEU A 20 0.20 1.24 2.80
C LEU A 20 0.08 2.57 3.54
N ARG A 21 -0.97 2.70 4.36
CA ARG A 21 -1.22 3.89 5.16
C ARG A 21 -0.49 3.81 6.48
N CYS A 22 0.22 4.88 6.86
CA CYS A 22 0.84 5.01 8.17
C CYS A 22 0.36 6.30 8.83
N ARG A 23 -0.20 6.18 10.03
CA ARG A 23 -0.56 7.32 10.88
C ARG A 23 0.37 7.31 12.07
N PRO A 24 1.35 8.22 12.14
CA PRO A 24 2.27 8.24 13.26
C PRO A 24 1.55 8.73 14.52
N PRO A 25 1.99 8.30 15.72
CA PRO A 25 1.47 8.84 16.98
C PRO A 25 1.85 10.31 17.13
N SER A 26 1.04 11.06 17.86
CA SER A 26 1.37 12.44 18.24
C SER A 26 2.62 12.46 19.13
N GLY A 27 3.58 13.32 18.81
CA GLY A 27 4.82 13.46 19.56
C GLY A 27 5.50 14.80 19.28
N ASN A 28 6.32 15.27 20.23
CA ASN A 28 7.14 16.46 20.07
C ASN A 28 8.61 16.11 20.39
N PRO A 29 9.51 16.04 19.39
CA PRO A 29 9.28 16.36 17.99
C PRO A 29 8.40 15.32 17.28
N TYR A 30 7.75 15.74 16.18
CA TYR A 30 6.91 14.85 15.37
C TYR A 30 7.75 13.69 14.81
N PRO A 31 7.27 12.44 14.90
CA PRO A 31 8.04 11.27 14.46
C PRO A 31 8.20 11.25 12.94
N LYS A 32 9.33 10.70 12.49
CA LYS A 32 9.62 10.50 11.05
C LYS A 32 9.18 9.11 10.62
N ILE A 33 8.52 9.02 9.48
CA ILE A 33 8.09 7.74 8.89
C ILE A 33 9.12 7.28 7.86
N ALA A 34 9.53 6.02 7.95
CA ALA A 34 10.39 5.36 6.98
C ALA A 34 9.80 4.00 6.59
N TRP A 35 9.84 3.70 5.30
CA TRP A 35 9.32 2.45 4.76
C TRP A 35 10.48 1.50 4.45
N LEU A 36 10.32 0.24 4.87
CA LEU A 36 11.28 -0.83 4.63
C LEU A 36 10.63 -1.93 3.80
N LYS A 37 11.36 -2.45 2.83
CA LYS A 37 11.04 -3.67 2.11
C LYS A 37 12.17 -4.66 2.32
N ASP A 38 11.86 -5.85 2.86
CA ASP A 38 12.84 -6.90 3.14
C ASP A 38 14.00 -6.41 4.03
N GLY A 39 13.69 -5.54 4.99
CA GLY A 39 14.67 -4.93 5.90
C GLY A 39 15.51 -3.80 5.29
N LYS A 40 15.28 -3.42 4.02
CA LYS A 40 16.00 -2.32 3.33
C LYS A 40 15.09 -1.10 3.11
N PRO A 41 15.61 0.13 3.20
CA PRO A 41 14.84 1.34 2.92
C PRO A 41 14.29 1.31 1.49
N VAL A 42 13.01 1.65 1.36
CA VAL A 42 12.35 1.75 0.06
C VAL A 42 12.88 2.99 -0.65
N GLU A 43 13.58 2.79 -1.77
CA GLU A 43 14.02 3.87 -2.65
C GLU A 43 12.87 4.29 -3.57
N THR A 44 12.22 5.43 -3.27
CA THR A 44 11.11 5.97 -4.08
C THR A 44 11.54 6.48 -5.46
N ASN A 45 12.82 6.79 -5.63
CA ASN A 45 13.32 7.48 -6.84
C ASN A 45 13.81 6.53 -7.94
N ARG A 46 13.97 5.22 -7.67
CA ARG A 46 14.68 4.35 -8.62
C ARG A 46 13.84 3.82 -9.78
N ASN A 47 12.55 3.57 -9.59
CA ASN A 47 11.80 2.77 -10.57
C ASN A 47 10.32 3.17 -10.75
N GLY A 48 9.86 4.28 -10.15
CA GLY A 48 8.45 4.71 -10.16
C GLY A 48 7.46 3.75 -9.49
N ARG A 49 7.92 2.57 -9.07
CA ARG A 49 7.14 1.52 -8.41
C ARG A 49 6.70 1.92 -7.01
N PHE A 50 7.51 2.72 -6.31
CA PHE A 50 7.25 3.15 -4.93
C PHE A 50 7.11 4.67 -4.90
N ILE A 51 5.93 5.16 -4.50
CA ILE A 51 5.60 6.59 -4.46
C ILE A 51 5.19 6.93 -3.04
N LEU A 52 5.77 7.98 -2.47
CA LEU A 52 5.31 8.53 -1.20
C LEU A 52 4.21 9.56 -1.46
N SER A 53 3.04 9.34 -0.86
CA SER A 53 1.98 10.33 -0.80
C SER A 53 2.34 11.43 0.23
N ASN A 54 1.72 12.61 0.07
CA ASN A 54 1.73 13.69 1.04
C ASN A 54 1.25 13.27 2.44
N GLU A 55 0.41 12.23 2.53
CA GLU A 55 -0.12 11.70 3.79
C GLU A 55 0.77 10.60 4.40
N ASN A 56 2.08 10.59 4.10
CA ASN A 56 3.05 9.57 4.52
C ASN A 56 2.71 8.12 4.13
N SER A 57 1.75 7.93 3.22
CA SER A 57 1.34 6.62 2.72
C SER A 57 2.26 6.16 1.59
N LEU A 58 2.63 4.88 1.58
CA LEU A 58 3.44 4.29 0.51
C LEU A 58 2.53 3.66 -0.54
N LEU A 59 2.59 4.19 -1.76
CA LEU A 59 1.94 3.64 -2.93
C LEU A 59 2.91 2.73 -3.68
N ILE A 60 2.45 1.52 -3.94
CA ILE A 60 3.17 0.50 -4.70
C ILE A 60 2.42 0.32 -6.02
N ALA A 61 2.91 0.88 -7.11
CA ALA A 61 2.32 0.72 -8.43
C ALA A 61 2.79 -0.58 -9.10
N GLN A 62 1.91 -1.30 -9.80
CA GLN A 62 2.33 -2.33 -10.75
C GLN A 62 2.87 -1.61 -12.00
N ILE A 63 4.20 -1.58 -12.10
CA ILE A 63 4.88 -1.31 -13.35
C ILE A 63 4.66 -2.52 -14.27
N LYS A 64 4.10 -2.27 -15.46
CA LYS A 64 3.82 -3.28 -16.49
C LYS A 64 5.10 -3.76 -17.16
#